data_AF-A0A2R6D1J7-F1
#
_entry.id   AF-A0A2R6D1J7-F1
#
_cell.length_a   1.000
_cell.length_b   1.000
_cell.length_c   1.000
_cell.angle_alpha   90.00
_cell.angle_beta   90.00
_cell.angle_gamma   90.00
#
_symmetry.space_group_name_H-M   'P 1'
#
loop_
_entity.id
_entity.type
_entity.pdbx_description
1 polymer ?
#
loop_
_entity_poly.entity_id
_entity_poly.type
_entity_poly.pdbx_seq_one_letter_code
_entity_poly.pdbx_strand_id
1 'polypeptide(L)'
;MIPLELAFRVGVAVFVILAPTAMFLGLWRLLMRMRNGELVERVMQDDRVADEWSTGEFAQPTVLDVLQPTGASGGQCPHCGATNPEEAAYCADCLGRL
;
A
#
# COMPACT_ATOMS: atom_id res chain seq x y z
N MET A 1 42.45 22.96 27.35
CA MET A 1 41.68 21.70 27.22
C MET A 1 40.18 21.93 26.92
N ILE A 2 39.81 23.01 26.22
CA ILE A 2 38.41 23.40 25.94
C ILE A 2 37.82 22.87 24.58
N PRO A 3 38.61 22.45 23.56
CA PRO A 3 38.03 22.21 22.22
C PRO A 3 37.16 20.94 22.16
N LEU A 4 37.43 19.94 23.00
CA LEU A 4 36.70 18.67 22.99
C LEU A 4 35.25 18.83 23.49
N GLU A 5 35.05 19.62 24.54
CA GLU A 5 33.71 19.87 25.09
C GLU A 5 32.85 20.71 24.13
N LEU A 6 33.47 21.70 23.48
CA LEU A 6 32.81 22.50 22.45
C LEU A 6 32.39 21.62 21.26
N ALA A 7 33.30 20.75 20.78
CA ALA A 7 33.02 19.82 19.69
C ALA A 7 31.89 18.85 20.03
N PHE A 8 31.86 18.32 21.26
CA PHE A 8 30.80 17.43 21.71
C PHE A 8 29.43 18.11 21.72
N ARG A 9 29.34 19.32 22.28
CA ARG A 9 28.07 20.08 22.34
C ARG A 9 27.56 20.44 20.95
N VAL A 10 28.44 20.88 20.05
CA VAL A 10 28.08 21.16 18.65
C VAL A 10 27.62 19.88 17.95
N GLY A 11 28.29 18.75 18.17
CA GLY A 11 27.89 17.47 17.63
C GLY A 11 26.49 17.05 18.08
N VAL A 12 26.18 17.16 19.38
CA VAL A 12 24.85 16.86 19.92
C VAL A 12 23.80 17.80 19.33
N ALA A 13 24.09 19.10 19.24
CA ALA A 13 23.16 20.07 18.65
C ALA A 13 22.83 19.75 17.19
N VAL A 14 23.86 19.45 16.38
CA VAL A 14 23.67 19.05 14.97
C VAL A 14 22.86 17.77 14.87
N PHE A 15 23.15 16.77 15.71
CA PHE A 15 22.39 15.52 15.73
C PHE A 15 20.92 15.74 16.08
N VAL A 16 20.62 16.50 17.12
CA VAL A 16 19.23 16.80 17.55
C VAL A 16 18.45 17.54 16.45
N ILE A 17 19.11 18.37 15.65
CA ILE A 17 18.48 19.10 14.54
C ILE A 17 18.26 18.19 13.31
N LEU A 18 19.24 17.35 12.97
CA LEU A 18 19.19 16.52 11.76
C LEU A 18 18.40 15.22 11.95
N ALA A 19 18.40 14.65 13.15
CA ALA A 19 17.78 13.36 13.44
C ALA A 19 16.27 13.31 13.15
N PRO A 20 15.44 14.31 13.52
CA PRO A 20 14.00 14.31 13.22
C PRO A 20 13.74 14.31 11.70
N THR A 21 14.49 15.11 10.95
CA THR A 21 14.39 15.18 9.49
C THR A 21 14.82 13.88 8.84
N ALA A 22 15.92 13.28 9.29
CA ALA A 22 16.39 11.99 8.79
C ALA A 22 15.39 10.87 9.09
N MET A 23 14.81 10.84 10.29
CA MET A 23 13.79 9.87 10.67
C MET A 23 12.53 10.01 9.80
N PHE A 24 12.08 11.24 9.56
CA PHE A 24 10.94 11.52 8.67
C PHE A 24 11.20 11.05 7.24
N LEU A 25 12.36 11.41 6.66
CA LEU A 25 12.73 10.98 5.32
C LEU A 25 12.90 9.46 5.23
N GLY A 26 13.42 8.82 6.28
CA GLY A 26 13.52 7.37 6.37
C GLY A 26 12.15 6.70 6.32
N LEU A 27 11.20 7.17 7.14
CA LEU A 27 9.82 6.69 7.14
C LEU A 27 9.16 6.92 5.77
N TRP A 28 9.28 8.11 5.21
CA TRP A 28 8.75 8.44 3.89
C TRP A 28 9.28 7.50 2.81
N ARG A 29 10.59 7.24 2.81
CA ARG A 29 11.24 6.34 1.84
C ARG A 29 10.80 4.89 2.03
N LEU A 30 10.59 4.45 3.28
CA LEU A 30 10.07 3.13 3.61
C LEU A 30 8.62 2.96 3.10
N LEU A 31 7.77 3.96 3.31
CA LEU A 31 6.41 3.96 2.79
C LEU A 31 6.39 3.97 1.25
N MET A 32 7.27 4.75 0.62
CA MET A 32 7.44 4.71 -0.84
C MET A 32 7.89 3.33 -1.34
N ARG A 33 8.74 2.63 -0.58
CA ARG A 33 9.19 1.28 -0.94
C ARG A 33 8.03 0.29 -0.94
N MET A 34 7.17 0.34 0.07
CA MET A 34 5.98 -0.51 0.11
C MET A 34 4.97 -0.15 -1.00
N ARG A 35 4.85 1.14 -1.32
CA ARG A 35 4.01 1.60 -2.43
C ARG A 35 4.53 1.14 -3.79
N ASN A 36 5.84 1.14 -3.99
CA ASN A 36 6.46 0.87 -5.30
C ASN A 36 6.62 -0.63 -5.62
N GLY A 37 5.84 -1.52 -4.99
CA GLY A 37 5.52 -2.81 -5.61
C GLY A 37 6.65 -3.85 -5.69
N GLU A 38 7.72 -3.76 -4.88
CA GLU A 38 8.74 -4.82 -4.86
C GLU A 38 8.17 -6.15 -4.31
N LEU A 39 7.08 -6.09 -3.54
CA LEU A 39 6.32 -7.27 -3.10
C LEU A 39 5.43 -7.83 -4.22
N VAL A 40 4.91 -6.98 -5.12
CA VAL A 40 4.11 -7.41 -6.27
C VAL A 40 4.97 -8.20 -7.24
N GLU A 41 6.19 -7.72 -7.53
CA GLU A 41 7.12 -8.44 -8.41
C GLU A 41 7.50 -9.81 -7.85
N ARG A 42 7.72 -9.92 -6.52
CA ARG A 42 8.05 -11.20 -5.86
C ARG A 42 6.87 -12.17 -5.83
N VAL A 43 5.64 -11.68 -5.60
CA VAL A 43 4.43 -12.52 -5.65
C VAL A 43 4.13 -12.98 -7.08
N MET A 44 4.25 -12.10 -8.08
CA MET A 44 4.11 -12.46 -9.50
C MET A 44 5.18 -13.45 -9.95
N GLN A 45 6.37 -13.41 -9.35
CA GLN A 45 7.44 -14.37 -9.61
C GLN A 45 7.20 -15.73 -8.93
N ASP A 46 6.52 -15.74 -7.77
CA ASP A 46 6.10 -16.96 -7.04
C ASP A 46 4.95 -17.69 -7.77
N ASP A 47 4.05 -16.96 -8.44
CA ASP A 47 3.00 -17.52 -9.30
C ASP A 47 3.57 -18.28 -10.53
N ARG A 48 4.82 -18.03 -10.94
CA ARG A 48 5.46 -18.84 -12.01
C ARG A 48 5.89 -20.24 -11.55
N VAL A 49 5.78 -20.55 -10.26
CA VAL A 49 5.99 -21.90 -9.71
C VAL A 49 4.67 -22.69 -9.66
N ALA A 50 3.53 -22.05 -9.97
CA ALA A 50 2.24 -22.72 -10.10
C ALA A 50 2.08 -23.55 -11.39
N ASP A 51 3.06 -23.50 -12.31
CA ASP A 51 3.06 -24.39 -13.49
C ASP A 51 3.32 -25.87 -13.10
N GLU A 52 3.91 -26.17 -11.94
CA GLU A 52 4.14 -27.55 -11.47
C GLU A 52 2.97 -28.17 -10.69
N TRP A 53 1.91 -27.41 -10.34
CA TRP A 53 0.71 -27.95 -9.69
C TRP A 53 -0.45 -28.25 -10.66
N SER A 54 -0.21 -28.16 -11.96
CA SER A 54 -1.19 -28.40 -13.03
C SER A 54 -1.47 -29.89 -13.32
N THR A 55 -1.03 -30.82 -12.45
CA THR A 55 -1.46 -32.25 -12.50
C THR A 55 -2.61 -32.55 -11.52
N GLY A 56 -3.06 -31.56 -10.74
CA GLY A 56 -4.23 -31.69 -9.86
C GLY A 56 -5.42 -30.90 -10.42
N GLU A 57 -6.47 -31.60 -10.78
CA GLU A 57 -7.78 -31.12 -11.26
C GLU A 57 -8.38 -30.04 -10.34
N PHE A 58 -7.99 -28.77 -10.52
CA PHE A 58 -8.71 -27.62 -10.01
C PHE A 58 -9.13 -26.77 -11.19
N ALA A 59 -10.43 -26.82 -11.49
CA ALA A 59 -11.05 -26.08 -12.58
C ALA A 59 -10.65 -24.60 -12.49
N GLN A 60 -10.01 -24.09 -13.54
CA GLN A 60 -9.71 -22.67 -13.66
C GLN A 60 -11.05 -21.90 -13.65
N PRO A 61 -11.28 -20.97 -12.71
CA PRO A 61 -12.49 -20.16 -12.74
C PRO A 61 -12.50 -19.41 -14.07
N THR A 62 -13.52 -19.68 -14.88
CA THR A 62 -13.67 -19.01 -16.18
C THR A 62 -13.97 -17.54 -15.93
N VAL A 63 -13.52 -16.68 -16.84
CA VAL A 63 -13.73 -15.22 -16.78
C VAL A 63 -15.19 -14.83 -16.53
N LEU A 64 -16.13 -15.70 -16.88
CA LEU A 64 -17.56 -15.54 -16.66
C LEU A 64 -17.95 -15.61 -15.17
N ASP A 65 -17.23 -16.38 -14.35
CA ASP A 65 -17.46 -16.55 -12.91
C ASP A 65 -16.96 -15.32 -12.11
N VAL A 66 -15.89 -14.69 -12.59
CA VAL A 66 -15.38 -13.40 -12.07
C VAL A 66 -16.28 -12.22 -12.46
N LEU A 67 -16.95 -12.33 -13.60
CA LEU A 67 -17.90 -11.33 -14.08
C LEU A 67 -19.30 -11.51 -13.48
N GLN A 68 -19.54 -12.58 -12.72
CA GLN A 68 -20.81 -12.79 -12.05
C GLN A 68 -20.87 -11.82 -10.86
N PRO A 69 -21.67 -10.74 -10.93
CA PRO A 69 -21.82 -9.87 -9.78
C PRO A 69 -22.58 -10.71 -8.76
N THR A 70 -21.90 -11.10 -7.69
CA THR A 70 -22.52 -11.64 -6.50
C THR A 70 -23.41 -10.56 -5.92
N GLY A 71 -24.63 -10.44 -6.46
CA GLY A 71 -25.77 -9.70 -5.90
C GLY A 71 -25.41 -8.42 -5.16
N ALA A 72 -24.56 -7.56 -5.74
CA ALA A 72 -24.17 -6.32 -5.09
C ALA A 72 -25.35 -5.36 -5.15
N SER A 73 -26.14 -5.32 -4.07
CA SER A 73 -27.06 -4.26 -3.72
C SER A 73 -26.31 -2.96 -3.39
N GLY A 74 -25.37 -2.57 -4.26
CA GLY A 74 -24.58 -1.36 -4.14
C GLY A 74 -25.31 -0.15 -4.73
N GLY A 75 -25.25 0.98 -4.01
CA GLY A 75 -25.82 2.25 -4.45
C GLY A 75 -24.84 3.07 -5.29
N GLN A 76 -25.38 3.96 -6.14
CA GLN A 76 -24.59 4.98 -6.83
C GLN A 76 -24.30 6.14 -5.89
N CYS A 77 -23.08 6.65 -5.90
CA CYS A 77 -22.71 7.83 -5.13
C CYS A 77 -23.48 9.06 -5.64
N PRO A 78 -24.16 9.83 -4.76
CA PRO A 78 -24.92 11.02 -5.18
C PRO A 78 -24.02 12.18 -5.63
N HIS A 79 -22.71 12.14 -5.32
CA HIS A 79 -21.76 13.20 -5.68
C HIS A 79 -21.08 13.00 -7.04
N CYS A 80 -20.67 11.77 -7.35
CA CYS A 80 -19.90 11.49 -8.57
C CYS A 80 -20.48 10.37 -9.45
N GLY A 81 -21.53 9.67 -9.00
CA GLY A 81 -22.17 8.59 -9.76
C GLY A 81 -21.46 7.23 -9.73
N ALA A 82 -20.33 7.11 -9.01
CA ALA A 82 -19.62 5.84 -8.89
C ALA A 82 -20.46 4.79 -8.13
N THR A 83 -20.48 3.55 -8.61
CA THR A 83 -21.11 2.43 -7.90
C THR A 83 -20.25 1.99 -6.73
N ASN A 84 -20.84 1.92 -5.54
CA ASN A 84 -20.17 1.49 -4.32
C ASN A 84 -20.91 0.29 -3.71
N PRO A 85 -20.24 -0.62 -2.98
CA PRO A 85 -20.91 -1.71 -2.27
C PRO A 85 -21.82 -1.16 -1.16
N GLU A 86 -22.88 -1.90 -0.80
CA GLU A 86 -23.90 -1.46 0.18
C GLU A 86 -23.31 -1.03 1.53
N GLU A 87 -22.23 -1.70 1.93
CA GLU A 87 -21.54 -1.50 3.20
C GLU A 87 -20.46 -0.40 3.17
N ALA A 88 -20.27 0.28 2.03
CA ALA A 88 -19.36 1.42 1.97
C ALA A 88 -19.97 2.65 2.66
N ALA A 89 -19.26 3.18 3.67
CA ALA A 89 -19.63 4.45 4.30
C ALA A 89 -19.17 5.69 3.49
N TYR A 90 -18.19 5.50 2.60
CA TYR A 90 -17.59 6.55 1.79
C TYR A 90 -17.35 6.05 0.36
N CYS A 91 -17.45 6.95 -0.60
CA CYS A 91 -17.20 6.67 -2.01
C CYS A 91 -15.72 6.38 -2.26
N ALA A 92 -15.40 5.32 -3.00
CA ALA A 92 -14.03 4.98 -3.37
C ALA A 92 -13.36 5.99 -4.33
N ASP A 93 -14.16 6.78 -5.05
CA ASP A 93 -13.68 7.70 -6.08
C ASP A 93 -13.54 9.13 -5.54
N CYS A 94 -14.64 9.71 -5.04
CA CYS A 94 -14.68 11.10 -4.58
C CYS A 94 -14.51 11.27 -3.06
N LEU A 95 -14.44 10.17 -2.29
CA LEU A 95 -14.40 10.15 -0.82
C LEU A 95 -15.58 10.86 -0.14
N GLY A 96 -16.63 11.19 -0.89
CA GLY A 96 -17.89 11.69 -0.36
C GLY A 96 -18.62 10.63 0.45
N ARG A 97 -19.41 11.04 1.43
CA ARG A 97 -20.25 10.13 2.22
C ARG A 97 -21.37 9.55 1.34
N LEU A 98 -21.63 8.25 1.49
CA LEU A 98 -22.72 7.54 0.81
C LEU A 98 -24.03 7.61 1.61
#